data_AF-A0A2G5XBQ0-F1
#
_entry.id   AF-A0A2G5XBQ0-F1
#
_cell.length_a   1.000
_cell.length_b   1.000
_cell.length_c   1.000
_cell.angle_alpha   90.00
_cell.angle_beta   90.00
_cell.angle_gamma   90.00
#
_symmetry.space_group_name_H-M   'P 1'
#
loop_
_entity.id
_entity.type
_entity.pdbx_description
1 polymer ?
#
loop_
_entity_poly.entity_id
_entity_poly.type
_entity_poly.pdbx_seq_one_letter_code
_entity_poly.pdbx_strand_id
1 'polypeptide(L)'
;MPMDRTKWYRIDYEKLSQTCGEFVPFEQTGTVDGVEQKRLPEENIMLPAITKELKQTTKNKRYSERDLATISSVIDYLNEKAFKRFKHNTNTTMDLLLERIAEGYTLDDFKLVIDTKAAQWLHHPKFRHYLQPSTLFKAEKFENYLNEAPAEMARSIVLEAYVSPTLDFEKGENAYELRTC
;
A
#
# COMPACT_ATOMS: atom_id res chain seq x y z
N MET A 1 -17.11 -39.61 -21.79
CA MET A 1 -18.08 -38.57 -21.38
C MET A 1 -17.34 -37.49 -20.60
N PRO A 2 -17.38 -36.21 -21.00
CA PRO A 2 -16.76 -35.13 -20.23
C PRO A 2 -17.70 -34.69 -19.10
N MET A 3 -17.24 -34.75 -17.84
CA MET A 3 -18.00 -34.18 -16.73
C MET A 3 -17.75 -32.68 -16.61
N ASP A 4 -18.82 -31.90 -16.61
CA ASP A 4 -18.84 -30.46 -16.37
C ASP A 4 -18.52 -30.17 -14.90
N ARG A 5 -17.40 -29.51 -14.63
CA ARG A 5 -16.91 -29.21 -13.27
C ARG A 5 -17.54 -27.96 -12.65
N THR A 6 -18.57 -27.41 -13.28
CA THR A 6 -19.22 -26.16 -12.86
C THR A 6 -20.57 -26.39 -12.17
N LYS A 7 -20.93 -27.65 -11.93
CA LYS A 7 -22.15 -28.03 -11.20
C LYS A 7 -21.79 -28.52 -9.80
N TRP A 8 -21.89 -27.64 -8.80
CA TRP A 8 -21.88 -28.05 -7.41
C TRP A 8 -23.31 -28.39 -6.97
N TYR A 9 -23.56 -29.65 -6.62
CA TYR A 9 -24.83 -30.05 -6.01
C TYR A 9 -24.88 -29.50 -4.57
N ARG A 10 -25.96 -28.81 -4.20
CA ARG A 10 -26.29 -28.55 -2.80
C ARG A 10 -26.87 -29.83 -2.21
N ILE A 11 -26.26 -30.32 -1.14
CA ILE A 11 -26.80 -31.44 -0.36
C ILE A 11 -27.86 -30.87 0.59
N ASP A 12 -29.04 -31.46 0.57
CA ASP A 12 -30.14 -31.12 1.49
C ASP A 12 -30.07 -32.04 2.71
N TYR A 13 -29.73 -31.45 3.86
CA TYR A 13 -29.46 -32.18 5.09
C TYR A 13 -30.73 -32.58 5.86
N GLU A 14 -31.89 -31.99 5.55
CA GLU A 14 -33.17 -32.41 6.17
C GLU A 14 -33.58 -33.81 5.71
N LYS A 15 -33.12 -34.22 4.53
CA LYS A 15 -33.34 -35.57 3.99
C LYS A 15 -32.53 -36.66 4.69
N LEU A 16 -31.52 -36.30 5.49
CA LEU A 16 -30.63 -37.26 6.16
C LEU A 16 -31.08 -37.64 7.58
N SER A 17 -31.95 -36.84 8.21
CA SER A 17 -32.47 -37.15 9.56
C SER A 17 -33.67 -38.11 9.55
N GLN A 18 -34.11 -38.58 8.38
CA GLN A 18 -35.30 -39.43 8.21
C GLN A 18 -34.98 -40.93 8.05
N THR A 19 -33.71 -41.35 8.11
CA THR A 19 -33.34 -42.78 8.03
C THR A 19 -32.54 -43.23 9.24
N CYS A 20 -33.20 -43.25 10.40
CA CYS A 20 -32.82 -44.10 11.54
C CYS A 20 -34.09 -44.60 12.26
N GLY A 21 -34.80 -45.53 11.62
CA GLY A 21 -35.48 -46.63 12.34
C GLY A 21 -34.48 -47.78 12.41
N GLU A 22 -34.42 -48.64 13.42
CA GLU A 22 -35.48 -49.17 14.26
C GLU A 22 -34.83 -49.97 15.41
N PHE A 23 -35.17 -49.69 16.67
CA PHE A 23 -34.98 -50.66 17.76
C PHE A 23 -36.03 -50.40 18.85
N VAL A 24 -36.88 -51.39 19.06
CA VAL A 24 -37.88 -51.55 20.13
C VAL A 24 -37.73 -52.98 20.67
N PRO A 25 -38.28 -53.36 21.84
CA PRO A 25 -38.46 -52.69 23.14
C PRO A 25 -37.98 -53.59 24.33
N PHE A 26 -37.95 -53.10 25.58
CA PHE A 26 -38.03 -53.99 26.76
C PHE A 26 -38.75 -53.32 27.96
N GLU A 27 -39.98 -53.80 28.17
CA GLU A 27 -40.76 -54.08 29.39
C GLU A 27 -40.83 -53.11 30.59
N GLN A 28 -42.09 -52.92 31.03
CA GLN A 28 -42.61 -52.17 32.19
C GLN A 28 -42.27 -52.86 33.53
N THR A 29 -42.22 -52.20 34.69
CA THR A 29 -43.34 -51.72 35.54
C THR A 29 -42.70 -51.04 36.78
N GLY A 30 -43.13 -49.86 37.25
CA GLY A 30 -44.25 -49.67 38.19
C GLY A 30 -44.12 -48.32 38.94
N THR A 31 -45.28 -47.71 39.18
CA THR A 31 -45.71 -46.47 39.89
C THR A 31 -44.91 -46.06 41.15
N VAL A 32 -44.74 -44.78 41.57
CA VAL A 32 -45.76 -43.79 42.03
C VAL A 32 -45.13 -42.38 42.27
N ASP A 33 -46.01 -41.37 42.34
CA ASP A 33 -45.91 -40.04 42.99
C ASP A 33 -45.32 -38.82 42.24
N GLY A 34 -46.24 -38.01 41.68
CA GLY A 34 -46.53 -36.67 42.20
C GLY A 34 -45.75 -35.44 41.65
N VAL A 35 -46.53 -34.41 41.28
CA VAL A 35 -46.19 -32.98 40.97
C VAL A 35 -45.87 -32.72 39.48
N GLU A 36 -46.84 -32.31 38.64
CA GLU A 36 -47.40 -30.93 38.47
C GLU A 36 -46.33 -29.96 37.89
N GLN A 37 -46.44 -29.23 36.77
CA GLN A 37 -47.55 -28.46 36.21
C GLN A 37 -47.18 -27.94 34.79
N LYS A 38 -48.11 -28.09 33.84
CA LYS A 38 -48.57 -27.16 32.78
C LYS A 38 -47.61 -26.11 32.15
N ARG A 39 -47.33 -26.34 30.85
CA ARG A 39 -47.70 -25.54 29.64
C ARG A 39 -47.53 -24.00 29.66
N LEU A 40 -46.55 -23.55 28.84
CA LEU A 40 -46.44 -22.40 27.89
C LEU A 40 -47.56 -21.31 27.86
N PRO A 41 -47.22 -20.01 27.64
CA PRO A 41 -47.01 -19.52 26.25
C PRO A 41 -45.95 -18.43 26.00
N GLU A 42 -45.51 -18.41 24.73
CA GLU A 42 -44.98 -17.34 23.87
C GLU A 42 -44.72 -15.93 24.42
N GLU A 43 -43.46 -15.49 24.30
CA GLU A 43 -43.14 -14.14 23.82
C GLU A 43 -41.80 -14.09 23.06
N ASN A 44 -41.96 -13.91 21.74
CA ASN A 44 -41.10 -13.29 20.75
C ASN A 44 -39.82 -12.57 21.26
N ILE A 45 -38.65 -13.22 21.12
CA ILE A 45 -37.36 -12.51 21.07
C ILE A 45 -36.56 -12.98 19.85
N MET A 46 -36.55 -12.11 18.86
CA MET A 46 -35.79 -12.12 17.61
C MET A 46 -34.28 -12.05 17.88
N LEU A 47 -33.52 -13.07 17.49
CA LEU A 47 -32.06 -13.02 17.39
C LEU A 47 -31.68 -12.43 16.00
N PRO A 48 -30.89 -11.34 15.91
CA PRO A 48 -30.55 -10.76 14.62
C PRO A 48 -29.46 -11.56 13.90
N ALA A 49 -29.58 -11.52 12.57
CA ALA A 49 -28.83 -12.23 11.56
C ALA A 49 -27.29 -12.12 11.69
N ILE A 50 -26.62 -13.28 11.59
CA ILE A 50 -25.18 -13.39 11.35
C ILE A 50 -24.91 -12.86 9.94
N THR A 51 -24.42 -11.62 9.83
CA THR A 51 -23.84 -11.11 8.60
C THR A 51 -22.55 -11.85 8.28
N LYS A 52 -22.34 -12.09 6.99
CA LYS A 52 -21.19 -12.80 6.41
C LYS A 52 -19.87 -12.11 6.80
N GLU A 53 -19.20 -12.65 7.81
CA GLU A 53 -17.83 -12.25 8.16
C GLU A 53 -16.88 -12.64 7.01
N LEU A 54 -16.19 -11.61 6.50
CA LEU A 54 -15.20 -11.71 5.44
C LEU A 54 -14.11 -12.72 5.81
N LYS A 55 -13.88 -13.69 4.92
CA LYS A 55 -12.58 -14.37 4.82
C LYS A 55 -11.53 -13.36 4.36
N GLN A 56 -10.92 -12.63 5.29
CA GLN A 56 -9.61 -12.03 5.07
C GLN A 56 -8.56 -13.08 5.44
N THR A 57 -8.01 -13.72 4.42
CA THR A 57 -6.83 -14.58 4.54
C THR A 57 -5.61 -13.71 4.84
N THR A 58 -5.37 -13.45 6.12
CA THR A 58 -4.15 -12.78 6.61
C THR A 58 -2.95 -13.69 6.37
N LYS A 59 -2.21 -13.45 5.27
CA LYS A 59 -0.84 -13.97 5.13
C LYS A 59 0.06 -13.10 6.01
N ASN A 60 0.30 -13.54 7.24
CA ASN A 60 1.10 -12.84 8.24
C ASN A 60 2.60 -12.81 7.84
N LYS A 61 3.01 -11.92 6.93
CA LYS A 61 4.41 -11.51 6.82
C LYS A 61 4.66 -10.56 7.99
N ARG A 62 5.46 -10.97 9.00
CA ARG A 62 5.77 -10.15 10.18
C ARG A 62 6.74 -9.04 9.76
N TYR A 63 6.22 -7.88 9.37
CA TYR A 63 7.02 -6.67 9.19
C TYR A 63 7.34 -6.05 10.55
N SER A 64 8.54 -5.49 10.72
CA SER A 64 8.87 -4.82 11.98
C SER A 64 8.12 -3.49 12.08
N GLU A 65 7.78 -3.07 13.29
CA GLU A 65 7.10 -1.79 13.54
C GLU A 65 7.91 -0.60 13.01
N ARG A 66 9.25 -0.72 13.02
CA ARG A 66 10.17 0.28 12.47
C ARG A 66 10.07 0.39 10.95
N ASP A 67 9.91 -0.72 10.24
CA ASP A 67 9.76 -0.71 8.79
C ASP A 67 8.43 -0.06 8.40
N LEU A 68 7.36 -0.39 9.13
CA LEU A 68 6.03 0.21 8.92
C LEU A 68 6.06 1.73 9.16
N ALA A 69 6.73 2.17 10.22
CA ALA A 69 6.92 3.60 10.49
C ALA A 69 7.72 4.29 9.37
N THR A 70 8.76 3.64 8.88
CA THR A 70 9.59 4.13 7.75
C THR A 70 8.73 4.28 6.49
N ILE A 71 7.94 3.26 6.15
CA ILE A 71 7.03 3.26 4.99
C ILE A 71 6.02 4.39 5.08
N SER A 72 5.40 4.58 6.25
CA SER A 72 4.45 5.69 6.45
C SER A 72 5.15 7.02 6.19
N SER A 73 6.32 7.24 6.80
CA SER A 73 7.07 8.49 6.65
C SER A 73 7.47 8.78 5.20
N VAL A 74 7.89 7.76 4.44
CA VAL A 74 8.24 7.90 3.02
C VAL A 74 7.02 8.29 2.18
N ILE A 75 5.87 7.68 2.43
CA ILE A 75 4.63 7.94 1.67
C ILE A 75 4.05 9.31 2.02
N ASP A 76 4.09 9.69 3.28
CA ASP A 76 3.69 11.01 3.74
C ASP A 76 4.56 12.08 3.08
N TYR A 77 5.88 11.89 3.04
CA TYR A 77 6.80 12.80 2.35
C TYR A 77 6.52 12.91 0.85
N LEU A 78 6.26 11.78 0.17
CA LEU A 78 5.88 11.78 -1.24
C LEU A 78 4.57 12.55 -1.48
N ASN A 79 3.60 12.40 -0.58
CA ASN A 79 2.31 13.10 -0.66
C ASN A 79 2.50 14.61 -0.52
N GLU A 80 3.32 15.06 0.44
CA GLU A 80 3.67 16.46 0.64
C GLU A 80 4.37 17.05 -0.60
N LYS A 81 5.37 16.35 -1.15
CA LYS A 81 6.15 16.84 -2.30
C LYS A 81 5.39 16.82 -3.62
N ALA A 82 4.60 15.77 -3.87
CA ALA A 82 3.87 15.62 -5.13
C ALA A 82 2.48 16.28 -5.12
N PHE A 83 2.03 16.82 -3.97
CA PHE A 83 0.66 17.27 -3.73
C PHE A 83 -0.37 16.17 -4.03
N LYS A 84 -0.09 14.96 -3.54
CA LYS A 84 -0.93 13.76 -3.73
C LYS A 84 -1.37 13.18 -2.39
N ARG A 85 -2.16 12.11 -2.46
CA ARG A 85 -2.80 11.47 -1.30
C ARG A 85 -2.83 9.95 -1.47
N PHE A 86 -1.65 9.38 -1.66
CA PHE A 86 -1.42 7.93 -1.68
C PHE A 86 -1.63 7.33 -0.29
N LYS A 87 -2.09 6.08 -0.24
CA LYS A 87 -2.32 5.33 1.00
C LYS A 87 -1.10 4.48 1.33
N HIS A 88 -0.69 4.51 2.60
CA HIS A 88 0.40 3.69 3.11
C HIS A 88 0.05 2.19 3.17
N ASN A 89 -1.23 1.85 3.34
CA ASN A 89 -1.72 0.46 3.44
C ASN A 89 -2.01 -0.20 2.07
N THR A 90 -1.30 0.17 1.01
CA THR A 90 -1.47 -0.50 -0.29
C THR A 90 -0.45 -1.62 -0.41
N ASN A 91 -0.91 -2.88 -0.53
CA ASN A 91 -0.03 -4.06 -0.59
C ASN A 91 1.14 -3.87 -1.56
N THR A 92 0.88 -3.41 -2.78
CA THR A 92 1.92 -3.19 -3.80
C THR A 92 2.96 -2.17 -3.36
N THR A 93 2.55 -1.05 -2.76
CA THR A 93 3.49 -0.01 -2.31
C THR A 93 4.29 -0.48 -1.11
N MET A 94 3.63 -1.18 -0.19
CA MET A 94 4.28 -1.77 0.98
C MET A 94 5.34 -2.77 0.54
N ASP A 95 4.99 -3.70 -0.36
CA ASP A 95 5.93 -4.71 -0.87
C ASP A 95 7.16 -4.07 -1.52
N LEU A 96 6.96 -3.07 -2.39
CA LEU A 96 8.08 -2.36 -3.04
C LEU A 96 9.02 -1.70 -2.03
N LEU A 97 8.47 -0.98 -1.05
CA LEU A 97 9.27 -0.30 -0.03
C LEU A 97 9.97 -1.28 0.92
N LEU A 98 9.29 -2.35 1.31
CA LEU A 98 9.85 -3.38 2.19
C LEU A 98 10.99 -4.13 1.52
N GLU A 99 10.86 -4.43 0.22
CA GLU A 99 11.95 -4.98 -0.56
C GLU A 99 13.17 -4.06 -0.57
N ARG A 100 12.98 -2.74 -0.76
CA ARG A 100 14.07 -1.77 -0.71
C ARG A 100 14.70 -1.66 0.69
N ILE A 101 13.89 -1.69 1.75
CA ILE A 101 14.40 -1.68 3.13
C ILE A 101 15.23 -2.95 3.39
N ALA A 102 14.78 -4.11 2.89
CA ALA A 102 15.50 -5.37 3.00
C ALA A 102 16.83 -5.38 2.20
N GLU A 103 16.90 -4.62 1.09
CA GLU A 103 18.14 -4.38 0.34
C GLU A 103 19.13 -3.46 1.07
N GLY A 104 18.69 -2.78 2.14
CA GLY A 104 19.54 -1.94 2.99
C GLY A 104 19.41 -0.44 2.76
N TYR A 105 18.43 0.01 1.97
CA TYR A 105 18.19 1.43 1.75
C TYR A 105 17.57 2.12 2.97
N THR A 106 18.00 3.35 3.21
CA THR A 106 17.59 4.17 4.36
C THR A 106 16.44 5.11 4.00
N LEU A 107 15.79 5.66 5.03
CA LEU A 107 14.76 6.69 4.87
C LEU A 107 15.26 7.91 4.07
N ASP A 108 16.53 8.26 4.20
CA ASP A 108 17.15 9.38 3.50
C ASP A 108 17.26 9.12 1.99
N ASP A 109 17.64 7.90 1.61
CA ASP A 109 17.71 7.47 0.21
C ASP A 109 16.34 7.61 -0.49
N PHE A 110 15.27 7.19 0.18
CA PHE A 110 13.92 7.37 -0.35
C PHE A 110 13.55 8.84 -0.53
N LYS A 111 13.89 9.69 0.44
CA LYS A 111 13.65 11.14 0.35
C LYS A 111 14.42 11.75 -0.81
N LEU A 112 15.69 11.37 -0.99
CA LEU A 112 16.54 11.84 -2.06
C LEU A 112 15.97 11.51 -3.45
N VAL A 113 15.48 10.28 -3.65
CA VAL A 113 14.80 9.89 -4.90
C VAL A 113 13.54 10.70 -5.12
N ILE A 114 12.73 10.91 -4.07
CA ILE A 114 11.51 11.71 -4.13
C ILE A 114 11.84 13.14 -4.54
N ASP A 115 12.83 13.77 -3.92
CA ASP A 115 13.21 15.15 -4.21
C ASP A 115 13.75 15.32 -5.62
N THR A 116 14.63 14.42 -6.05
CA THR A 116 15.21 14.43 -7.40
C THR A 116 14.11 14.29 -8.46
N LYS A 117 13.21 13.32 -8.31
CA LYS A 117 12.14 13.11 -9.27
C LYS A 117 11.03 14.13 -9.17
N ALA A 118 10.75 14.68 -8.00
CA ALA A 118 9.82 15.78 -7.87
C ALA A 118 10.35 17.01 -8.60
N ALA A 119 11.62 17.38 -8.43
CA ALA A 119 12.22 18.49 -9.16
C ALA A 119 12.10 18.32 -10.68
N GLN A 120 12.43 17.12 -11.18
CA GLN A 120 12.35 16.82 -12.61
C GLN A 120 10.90 16.77 -13.12
N TRP A 121 9.99 16.04 -12.47
CA TRP A 121 8.70 15.67 -13.08
C TRP A 121 7.53 16.51 -12.63
N LEU A 122 7.60 17.22 -11.50
CA LEU A 122 6.46 17.94 -10.94
C LEU A 122 5.98 19.06 -11.87
N HIS A 123 6.92 19.75 -12.53
CA HIS A 123 6.64 20.85 -13.46
C HIS A 123 6.41 20.40 -14.90
N HIS A 124 6.69 19.14 -15.23
CA HIS A 124 6.46 18.61 -16.56
C HIS A 124 5.07 17.96 -16.69
N PRO A 125 4.18 18.47 -17.56
CA PRO A 125 2.79 18.02 -17.65
C PRO A 125 2.66 16.53 -18.04
N LYS A 126 3.61 16.03 -18.83
CA LYS A 126 3.65 14.62 -19.27
C LYS A 126 4.32 13.68 -18.27
N PHE A 127 5.02 14.17 -17.26
CA PHE A 127 5.77 13.31 -16.35
C PHE A 127 5.22 13.30 -14.92
N ARG A 128 4.43 14.31 -14.54
CA ARG A 128 3.83 14.43 -13.21
C ARG A 128 3.00 13.22 -12.77
N HIS A 129 2.40 12.47 -13.70
CA HIS A 129 1.65 11.25 -13.36
C HIS A 129 2.55 10.09 -12.92
N TYR A 130 3.83 10.08 -13.29
CA TYR A 130 4.81 9.07 -12.86
C TYR A 130 5.34 9.28 -11.44
N LEU A 131 5.05 10.42 -10.80
CA LEU A 131 5.28 10.63 -9.36
C LEU A 131 4.28 9.80 -8.55
N GLN A 132 4.54 8.50 -8.46
CA GLN A 132 3.75 7.51 -7.73
C GLN A 132 4.68 6.40 -7.18
N PRO A 133 4.33 5.75 -6.06
CA PRO A 133 5.22 4.78 -5.40
C PRO A 133 5.61 3.61 -6.32
N SER A 134 4.66 3.12 -7.11
CA SER A 134 4.84 2.02 -8.07
C SER A 134 5.88 2.30 -9.16
N THR A 135 6.23 3.57 -9.39
CA THR A 135 7.18 3.99 -10.42
C THR A 135 8.50 4.43 -9.82
N LEU A 136 8.46 5.14 -8.68
CA LEU A 136 9.65 5.61 -7.99
C LEU A 136 10.44 4.47 -7.34
N PHE A 137 9.75 3.50 -6.75
CA PHE A 137 10.37 2.43 -5.97
C PHE A 137 10.49 1.11 -6.75
N LYS A 138 10.51 1.18 -8.09
CA LYS A 138 10.79 0.00 -8.92
C LYS A 138 12.24 -0.41 -8.77
N ALA A 139 12.47 -1.71 -8.59
CA ALA A 139 13.79 -2.26 -8.40
C ALA A 139 14.80 -1.85 -9.48
N GLU A 140 14.38 -1.93 -10.74
CA GLU A 140 15.22 -1.65 -11.90
C GLU A 140 15.67 -0.19 -12.03
N LYS A 141 15.02 0.74 -11.33
CA LYS A 141 15.23 2.19 -11.51
C LYS A 141 15.65 2.92 -10.24
N PHE A 142 15.40 2.33 -9.07
CA PHE A 142 15.64 2.99 -7.79
C PHE A 142 17.11 3.41 -7.62
N GLU A 143 18.05 2.50 -7.85
CA GLU A 143 19.49 2.78 -7.79
C GLU A 143 19.91 3.87 -8.80
N ASN A 144 19.37 3.80 -10.02
CA ASN A 144 19.64 4.83 -11.04
C ASN A 144 19.18 6.22 -10.57
N TYR A 145 18.00 6.31 -9.94
CA TYR A 145 17.49 7.57 -9.43
C TYR A 145 18.32 8.14 -8.28
N LEU A 146 18.88 7.30 -7.41
CA LEU A 146 19.82 7.73 -6.37
C LEU A 146 21.09 8.35 -6.98
N ASN A 147 21.61 7.73 -8.03
CA ASN A 147 22.82 8.21 -8.71
C ASN A 147 22.61 9.50 -9.53
N GLU A 148 21.36 9.80 -9.94
CA GLU A 148 21.03 11.06 -10.61
C GLU A 148 21.05 12.27 -9.65
N ALA A 149 20.69 12.07 -8.38
CA ALA A 149 20.56 13.13 -7.39
C ALA A 149 21.81 14.02 -7.20
N PRO A 150 23.03 13.48 -7.02
CA PRO A 150 24.23 14.31 -6.85
C PRO A 150 24.58 15.12 -8.10
N ALA A 151 24.24 14.64 -9.30
CA ALA A 151 24.50 15.38 -10.54
C ALA A 151 23.60 16.61 -10.68
N GLU A 152 22.36 16.55 -10.17
CA GLU A 152 21.43 17.67 -10.23
C GLU A 152 21.74 18.75 -9.19
N MET A 153 22.11 18.33 -7.97
CA MET A 153 22.56 19.25 -6.91
C MET A 153 23.84 19.99 -7.33
N ALA A 154 24.79 19.31 -7.99
CA ALA A 154 25.98 19.96 -8.51
C ALA A 154 25.65 20.99 -9.61
N ARG A 155 24.66 20.71 -10.47
CA ARG A 155 24.23 21.66 -11.52
C ARG A 155 23.55 22.90 -10.94
N SER A 156 22.69 22.75 -9.93
CA SER A 156 22.01 23.89 -9.30
C SER A 156 23.00 24.82 -8.59
N ILE A 157 23.99 24.24 -7.87
CA ILE A 157 25.04 25.02 -7.20
C ILE A 157 25.89 25.80 -8.21
N VAL A 158 26.24 25.18 -9.35
CA VAL A 158 27.01 25.86 -10.41
C VAL A 158 26.22 27.01 -11.05
N LEU A 159 24.90 26.87 -11.22
CA LEU A 159 24.02 27.93 -11.72
C LEU A 159 23.88 29.10 -10.74
N GLU A 160 23.79 28.83 -9.43
CA GLU A 160 23.79 29.89 -8.41
C GLU A 160 25.16 30.59 -8.30
N ALA A 161 26.26 29.86 -8.44
CA ALA A 161 27.61 30.43 -8.43
C ALA A 161 27.94 31.22 -9.71
N TYR A 162 27.20 31.02 -10.80
CA TYR A 162 27.32 31.83 -12.00
C TYR A 162 26.62 33.18 -11.78
N VAL A 163 27.32 34.08 -11.10
CA VAL A 163 27.00 35.50 -11.16
C VAL A 163 27.32 35.95 -12.59
N SER A 164 26.27 36.18 -13.41
CA SER A 164 26.45 36.68 -14.77
C SER A 164 27.44 37.85 -14.73
N PRO A 165 28.57 37.79 -15.46
CA PRO A 165 29.49 38.91 -15.53
C PRO A 165 28.71 40.14 -15.97
N THR A 166 28.77 41.22 -15.19
CA THR A 166 28.24 42.50 -15.63
C THR A 166 29.08 42.91 -16.85
N LEU A 167 28.47 42.83 -18.03
CA LEU A 167 29.08 43.33 -19.26
C LEU A 167 29.09 44.86 -19.17
N ASP A 168 30.16 45.41 -18.61
CA ASP A 168 30.45 46.84 -18.60
C ASP A 168 30.89 47.27 -20.00
N PHE A 169 29.90 47.51 -20.87
CA PHE A 169 30.10 47.98 -22.24
C PHE A 169 30.79 49.36 -22.32
N GLU A 170 30.92 50.09 -21.20
CA GLU A 170 31.62 51.38 -21.17
C GLU A 170 33.14 51.25 -21.16
N LYS A 171 33.68 50.05 -20.89
CA LYS A 171 35.14 49.79 -20.95
C LYS A 171 35.58 49.32 -22.33
N GLY A 172 35.00 49.90 -23.38
CA GLY A 172 35.37 49.70 -24.78
C GLY A 172 36.40 50.73 -25.24
N GLU A 173 37.64 50.29 -25.36
CA GLU A 173 38.66 50.82 -26.29
C GLU A 173 39.10 52.29 -26.17
N ASN A 174 40.10 52.55 -25.33
CA ASN A 174 41.06 53.66 -25.50
C ASN A 174 42.52 53.16 -25.61
N ALA A 175 42.70 51.92 -26.10
CA ALA A 175 44.02 51.28 -26.21
C ALA A 175 44.81 51.63 -27.51
N TYR A 176 44.37 52.62 -28.29
CA TYR A 176 45.05 53.04 -29.53
C TYR A 176 45.81 54.37 -29.44
N GLU A 177 45.90 55.02 -28.28
CA GLU A 177 46.61 56.30 -28.14
C GLU A 177 48.02 56.19 -27.53
N LEU A 178 48.91 55.32 -28.05
CA LEU A 178 50.35 55.44 -27.76
C LEU A 178 51.24 54.89 -28.89
N ARG A 179 51.11 55.44 -30.10
CA ARG A 179 52.18 55.38 -31.12
C ARG A 179 52.14 56.57 -32.08
N THR A 180 52.67 57.70 -31.65
CA THR A 180 53.37 58.62 -32.56
C THR A 180 54.39 59.43 -31.77
N CYS A 181 55.56 59.58 -32.39
CA CYS A 181 56.86 59.95 -31.85
C CYS A 181 56.98 61.36 -31.27
#